data_AF-A0A8T4U888-F1
#
_entry.id   AF-A0A8T4U888-F1
#
_cell.length_a   1.000
_cell.length_b   1.000
_cell.length_c   1.000
_cell.angle_alpha   90.00
_cell.angle_beta   90.00
_cell.angle_gamma   90.00
#
_symmetry.space_group_name_H-M   'P 1'
#
loop_
_entity.id
_entity.type
_entity.pdbx_description
1 polymer ?
#
loop_
_entity_poly.entity_id
_entity_poly.type
_entity_poly.pdbx_seq_one_letter_code
_entity_poly.pdbx_strand_id
1 'polypeptide(L)'
;MFKITEKDILEVYKEDGKIKEYDYCIDYIKFMDTESKKTIKEIKNRFCVSYNSLLRWKSNKRIPYGIKCLNFLKEKKLLPYYPNEITARIVGLLHGDGYLTESLGSFGFVSKDEKMLLSIKKDVKKEFKIKMNLKKKRDIGNIEFINGKKVSVKVPTYELRYNSKGLGSLLFKLGVPKGRKIYQKTRIPKWVMEGKKEIKKSFLQGLFDSELSNSSISTYKGHKNNLGSPRMEMGKEKKLIWNLNEYLLQIRSLLKRFKINSTISCPRNYSYGKISLTLKIKNNLINIYNFIDKIGFYYNILRVKRAKYIKKLILEKIKKKNSVYKILEYCKSKPYFTIKNLENDLGINTSSSKTWGIYLKKYGFVIREMTENRVFKYFPKLNKINQIIKNPLLLEGLPKIQK
;
A
#
# COMPACT_ATOMS: atom_id res chain seq x y z
N MET A 1 -11.02 -14.02 -16.60
CA MET A 1 -11.19 -13.07 -15.47
C MET A 1 -11.29 -13.89 -14.19
N PHE A 2 -10.51 -13.60 -13.15
CA PHE A 2 -10.58 -14.34 -11.88
C PHE A 2 -11.98 -14.19 -11.26
N LYS A 3 -12.59 -15.30 -10.84
CA LYS A 3 -13.89 -15.33 -10.18
C LYS A 3 -13.88 -16.39 -9.08
N ILE A 4 -14.69 -16.18 -8.05
CA ILE A 4 -14.95 -17.18 -7.01
C ILE A 4 -16.36 -17.71 -7.23
N THR A 5 -16.48 -19.04 -7.32
CA THR A 5 -17.72 -19.76 -7.57
C THR A 5 -18.25 -20.43 -6.30
N GLU A 6 -19.41 -21.06 -6.41
CA GLU A 6 -19.99 -21.86 -5.33
C GLU A 6 -19.07 -23.02 -4.91
N LYS A 7 -18.47 -23.69 -5.89
CA LYS A 7 -17.53 -24.79 -5.67
C LYS A 7 -16.33 -24.32 -4.83
N ASP A 8 -15.77 -23.16 -5.17
CA ASP A 8 -14.66 -22.57 -4.42
C ASP A 8 -15.04 -22.36 -2.94
N ILE A 9 -16.26 -21.88 -2.64
CA ILE A 9 -16.69 -21.67 -1.26
C ILE A 9 -16.80 -23.00 -0.49
N LEU A 10 -17.28 -24.08 -1.12
CA LEU A 10 -17.34 -25.39 -0.48
C LEU A 10 -15.95 -26.00 -0.29
N GLU A 11 -15.04 -25.82 -1.24
CA GLU A 11 -13.65 -26.29 -1.12
C GLU A 11 -12.90 -25.69 0.07
N VAL A 12 -13.31 -24.52 0.57
CA VAL A 12 -12.76 -23.95 1.81
C VAL A 12 -12.86 -24.93 2.98
N TYR A 13 -13.93 -25.73 3.07
CA TYR A 13 -14.07 -26.70 4.14
C TYR A 13 -13.02 -27.81 4.05
N LYS A 14 -12.66 -28.23 2.83
CA LYS A 14 -11.56 -29.16 2.60
C LYS A 14 -10.21 -28.52 2.97
N GLU A 15 -9.97 -27.29 2.54
CA GLU A 15 -8.75 -26.52 2.85
C GLU A 15 -8.59 -26.20 4.36
N ASP A 16 -9.71 -26.06 5.09
CA ASP A 16 -9.78 -25.83 6.53
C ASP A 16 -9.73 -27.16 7.34
N GLY A 17 -9.46 -28.30 6.68
CA GLY A 17 -9.37 -29.63 7.30
C GLY A 17 -10.71 -30.26 7.69
N LYS A 18 -11.83 -29.67 7.29
CA LYS A 18 -13.21 -30.11 7.60
C LYS A 18 -13.80 -30.94 6.45
N ILE A 19 -13.09 -32.01 6.08
CA ILE A 19 -13.45 -32.89 4.95
C ILE A 19 -14.86 -33.47 5.13
N LYS A 20 -15.21 -33.91 6.34
CA LYS A 20 -16.56 -34.43 6.64
C LYS A 20 -17.68 -33.41 6.36
N GLU A 21 -17.45 -32.13 6.62
CA GLU A 21 -18.44 -31.08 6.32
C GLU A 21 -18.54 -30.83 4.81
N TYR A 22 -17.41 -30.90 4.09
CA TYR A 22 -17.41 -30.82 2.63
C TYR A 22 -18.22 -31.96 2.01
N ASP A 23 -17.92 -33.22 2.37
CA ASP A 23 -18.62 -34.39 1.85
C ASP A 23 -20.12 -34.33 2.18
N TYR A 24 -20.46 -33.91 3.41
CA TYR A 24 -21.86 -33.72 3.84
C TYR A 24 -22.60 -32.66 3.00
N CYS A 25 -21.91 -31.60 2.57
CA CYS A 25 -22.48 -30.59 1.67
C CYS A 25 -22.68 -31.14 0.25
N ILE A 26 -21.72 -31.92 -0.27
CA ILE A 26 -21.81 -32.52 -1.61
C ILE A 26 -22.96 -33.54 -1.67
N ASP A 27 -23.08 -34.40 -0.66
CA ASP A 27 -24.18 -35.36 -0.54
C ASP A 27 -25.53 -34.62 -0.46
N TYR A 28 -25.61 -33.52 0.29
CA TYR A 28 -26.82 -32.71 0.36
C TYR A 28 -27.21 -32.11 -1.00
N ILE A 29 -26.24 -31.56 -1.75
CA ILE A 29 -26.51 -31.00 -3.09
C ILE A 29 -27.03 -32.10 -4.01
N LYS A 30 -26.33 -33.25 -4.06
CA LYS A 30 -26.75 -34.40 -4.87
C LYS A 30 -28.16 -34.87 -4.49
N PHE A 31 -28.46 -34.94 -3.19
CA PHE A 31 -29.80 -35.27 -2.70
C PHE A 31 -30.85 -34.29 -3.21
N MET A 32 -30.61 -32.97 -3.08
CA MET A 32 -31.56 -31.94 -3.50
C MET A 32 -31.81 -31.98 -5.02
N ASP A 33 -30.76 -32.13 -5.81
CA ASP A 33 -30.82 -32.04 -7.28
C ASP A 33 -31.50 -33.26 -7.93
N THR A 34 -31.23 -34.47 -7.41
CA THR A 34 -31.55 -35.71 -8.14
C THR A 34 -32.49 -36.66 -7.41
N GLU A 35 -32.59 -36.55 -6.08
CA GLU A 35 -33.22 -37.60 -5.25
C GLU A 35 -34.29 -37.07 -4.29
N SER A 36 -34.49 -35.75 -4.21
CA SER A 36 -35.39 -35.11 -3.22
C SER A 36 -36.85 -35.54 -3.35
N LYS A 37 -37.28 -35.94 -4.56
CA LYS A 37 -38.63 -36.43 -4.85
C LYS A 37 -38.83 -37.93 -4.50
N LYS A 38 -37.76 -38.72 -4.40
CA LYS A 38 -37.81 -40.18 -4.15
C LYS A 38 -38.07 -40.52 -2.68
N THR A 39 -38.45 -41.75 -2.38
CA THR A 39 -38.64 -42.17 -0.98
C THR A 39 -37.28 -42.36 -0.30
N ILE A 40 -37.18 -42.08 1.01
CA ILE A 40 -35.89 -42.23 1.72
C ILE A 40 -35.41 -43.68 1.69
N LYS A 41 -36.33 -44.65 1.69
CA LYS A 41 -36.03 -46.07 1.61
C LYS A 41 -35.29 -46.45 0.32
N GLU A 42 -35.65 -45.83 -0.81
CA GLU A 42 -35.02 -46.06 -2.13
C GLU A 42 -33.58 -45.55 -2.22
N ILE A 43 -33.26 -44.50 -1.48
CA ILE A 43 -31.99 -43.76 -1.65
C ILE A 43 -31.05 -43.88 -0.46
N LYS A 44 -31.46 -44.52 0.64
CA LYS A 44 -30.65 -44.61 1.88
C LYS A 44 -29.24 -45.16 1.66
N ASN A 45 -29.09 -46.11 0.73
CA ASN A 45 -27.81 -46.77 0.45
C ASN A 45 -26.92 -45.96 -0.53
N ARG A 46 -27.41 -44.83 -1.07
CA ARG A 46 -26.70 -44.01 -2.07
C ARG A 46 -25.91 -42.85 -1.46
N PHE A 47 -26.08 -42.58 -0.18
CA PHE A 47 -25.46 -41.48 0.54
C PHE A 47 -24.80 -42.00 1.82
N CYS A 48 -23.67 -41.39 2.21
CA CYS A 48 -22.93 -41.81 3.41
C CYS A 48 -23.46 -41.12 4.68
N VAL A 49 -24.78 -40.97 4.80
CA VAL A 49 -25.44 -40.28 5.91
C VAL A 49 -26.57 -41.13 6.48
N SER A 50 -26.84 -40.95 7.79
CA SER A 50 -27.92 -41.68 8.46
C SER A 50 -29.30 -41.43 7.83
N TYR A 51 -30.20 -42.43 7.92
CA TYR A 51 -31.60 -42.32 7.51
C TYR A 51 -32.30 -41.07 8.10
N ASN A 52 -32.04 -40.79 9.39
CA ASN A 52 -32.57 -39.61 10.07
C ASN A 52 -32.05 -38.29 9.48
N SER A 53 -30.82 -38.27 8.95
CA SER A 53 -30.27 -37.08 8.28
C SER A 53 -30.96 -36.84 6.95
N LEU A 54 -31.22 -37.88 6.16
CA LEU A 54 -31.98 -37.80 4.91
C LEU A 54 -33.42 -37.32 5.15
N LEU A 55 -34.09 -37.83 6.19
CA LEU A 55 -35.41 -37.34 6.59
C LEU A 55 -35.40 -35.84 6.91
N ARG A 56 -34.41 -35.39 7.69
CA ARG A 56 -34.26 -33.97 8.06
C ARG A 56 -33.91 -33.08 6.87
N TRP A 57 -33.18 -33.60 5.89
CA TRP A 57 -32.92 -32.91 4.62
C TRP A 57 -34.21 -32.74 3.83
N LYS A 58 -34.99 -33.82 3.66
CA LYS A 58 -36.27 -33.79 2.93
C LYS A 58 -37.28 -32.83 3.57
N SER A 59 -37.35 -32.80 4.90
CA SER A 59 -38.23 -31.88 5.62
C SER A 59 -37.67 -30.46 5.77
N ASN A 60 -36.53 -30.14 5.15
CA ASN A 60 -35.78 -28.89 5.27
C ASN A 60 -35.46 -28.45 6.72
N LYS A 61 -35.48 -29.39 7.68
CA LYS A 61 -35.23 -29.13 9.10
C LYS A 61 -33.73 -29.01 9.40
N ARG A 62 -32.88 -29.57 8.53
CA ARG A 62 -31.41 -29.54 8.71
C ARG A 62 -30.72 -29.28 7.38
N ILE A 63 -30.18 -28.07 7.22
CA ILE A 63 -29.32 -27.69 6.10
C ILE A 63 -27.86 -27.73 6.58
N PRO A 64 -26.92 -28.35 5.84
CA PRO A 64 -25.50 -28.32 6.17
C PRO A 64 -24.98 -26.89 6.36
N TYR A 65 -23.97 -26.71 7.21
CA TYR A 65 -23.49 -25.38 7.55
C TYR A 65 -22.77 -24.72 6.36
N GLY A 66 -22.04 -25.50 5.57
CA GLY A 66 -21.47 -25.04 4.30
C GLY A 66 -22.51 -24.50 3.33
N ILE A 67 -23.65 -25.19 3.22
CA ILE A 67 -24.77 -24.76 2.37
C ILE A 67 -25.44 -23.50 2.92
N LYS A 68 -25.61 -23.36 4.24
CA LYS A 68 -26.10 -22.10 4.84
C LYS A 68 -25.17 -20.91 4.51
N CYS A 69 -23.86 -21.13 4.55
CA CYS A 69 -22.88 -20.10 4.18
C CYS A 69 -22.98 -19.73 2.69
N LEU A 70 -23.17 -20.72 1.82
CA LEU A 70 -23.38 -20.54 0.39
C LEU A 70 -24.65 -19.71 0.12
N ASN A 71 -25.77 -20.08 0.74
CA ASN A 71 -27.06 -19.39 0.57
C ASN A 71 -26.96 -17.93 1.03
N PHE A 72 -26.31 -17.66 2.16
CA PHE A 72 -26.04 -16.29 2.60
C PHE A 72 -25.29 -15.46 1.53
N LEU A 73 -24.27 -16.04 0.89
CA LEU A 73 -23.52 -15.34 -0.17
C LEU A 73 -24.38 -15.12 -1.43
N LYS A 74 -25.22 -16.10 -1.80
CA LYS A 74 -26.17 -15.99 -2.92
C LYS A 74 -27.22 -14.91 -2.68
N GLU A 75 -27.81 -14.86 -1.49
CA GLU A 75 -28.77 -13.83 -1.09
C GLU A 75 -28.18 -12.41 -1.19
N LYS A 76 -26.90 -12.27 -0.84
CA LYS A 76 -26.16 -11.01 -1.00
C LYS A 76 -25.72 -10.74 -2.46
N LYS A 77 -25.99 -11.67 -3.38
CA LYS A 77 -25.52 -11.66 -4.77
C LYS A 77 -23.99 -11.49 -4.84
N LEU A 78 -23.30 -12.25 -4.00
CA LEU A 78 -21.83 -12.29 -3.92
C LEU A 78 -21.26 -13.54 -4.60
N LEU A 79 -22.07 -14.35 -5.27
CA LEU A 79 -21.61 -15.49 -6.07
C LEU A 79 -22.28 -15.48 -7.46
N PRO A 80 -21.52 -15.74 -8.54
CA PRO A 80 -20.05 -15.75 -8.58
C PRO A 80 -19.48 -14.37 -8.22
N TYR A 81 -18.40 -14.35 -7.46
CA TYR A 81 -17.76 -13.11 -7.02
C TYR A 81 -16.65 -12.70 -7.97
N TYR A 82 -16.66 -11.43 -8.41
CA TYR A 82 -15.62 -10.85 -9.25
C TYR A 82 -14.89 -9.75 -8.47
N PRO A 83 -13.63 -9.97 -8.06
CA PRO A 83 -12.89 -8.96 -7.31
C PRO A 83 -12.64 -7.70 -8.12
N ASN A 84 -12.81 -6.55 -7.47
CA ASN A 84 -12.59 -5.22 -8.04
C ASN A 84 -11.57 -4.42 -7.21
N GLU A 85 -11.45 -3.11 -7.49
CA GLU A 85 -10.53 -2.22 -6.77
C GLU A 85 -10.84 -2.13 -5.27
N ILE A 86 -12.13 -2.07 -4.90
CA ILE A 86 -12.56 -2.00 -3.50
C ILE A 86 -12.22 -3.31 -2.79
N THR A 87 -12.49 -4.45 -3.42
CA THR A 87 -12.08 -5.77 -2.92
C THR A 87 -10.57 -5.80 -2.66
N ALA A 88 -9.78 -5.39 -3.65
CA ALA A 88 -8.32 -5.41 -3.56
C ALA A 88 -7.83 -4.54 -2.40
N ARG A 89 -8.43 -3.37 -2.20
CA ARG A 89 -8.09 -2.48 -1.09
C ARG A 89 -8.43 -3.08 0.27
N ILE A 90 -9.61 -3.68 0.41
CA ILE A 90 -10.03 -4.36 1.64
C ILE A 90 -9.10 -5.54 1.95
N VAL A 91 -8.77 -6.36 0.94
CA VAL A 91 -7.81 -7.47 1.08
C VAL A 91 -6.42 -6.93 1.48
N GLY A 92 -5.96 -5.83 0.89
CA GLY A 92 -4.72 -5.16 1.29
C GLY A 92 -4.71 -4.72 2.77
N LEU A 93 -5.80 -4.11 3.25
CA LEU A 93 -5.95 -3.77 4.68
C LEU A 93 -5.94 -5.02 5.57
N LEU A 94 -6.62 -6.09 5.16
CA LEU A 94 -6.66 -7.36 5.89
C LEU A 94 -5.32 -8.09 5.85
N HIS A 95 -4.42 -7.77 4.92
CA HIS A 95 -3.03 -8.22 4.95
C HIS A 95 -2.19 -7.47 5.98
N GLY A 96 -2.45 -6.17 6.20
CA GLY A 96 -1.79 -5.34 7.21
C GLY A 96 -2.39 -5.49 8.62
N ASP A 97 -2.98 -4.42 9.16
CA ASP A 97 -3.53 -4.41 10.54
C ASP A 97 -4.89 -5.11 10.69
N GLY A 98 -5.60 -5.40 9.59
CA GLY A 98 -6.86 -6.13 9.65
C GLY A 98 -6.68 -7.60 10.02
N TYR A 99 -7.75 -8.26 10.47
CA TYR A 99 -7.72 -9.68 10.83
C TYR A 99 -8.86 -10.46 10.21
N LEU A 100 -8.62 -11.74 9.97
CA LEU A 100 -9.60 -12.80 9.73
C LEU A 100 -9.33 -13.88 10.77
N THR A 101 -10.34 -14.34 11.48
CA THR A 101 -10.16 -15.35 12.54
C THR A 101 -9.81 -16.72 11.97
N GLU A 102 -9.12 -17.55 12.76
CA GLU A 102 -8.74 -18.92 12.36
C GLU A 102 -9.97 -19.75 11.97
N SER A 103 -11.08 -19.58 12.70
CA SER A 103 -12.35 -20.24 12.41
C SER A 103 -13.06 -19.67 11.19
N LEU A 104 -12.51 -18.64 10.51
CA LEU A 104 -13.14 -17.80 9.48
C LEU A 104 -14.48 -17.18 9.90
N GLY A 105 -14.86 -17.24 11.17
CA GLY A 105 -16.19 -16.82 11.64
C GLY A 105 -16.33 -15.30 11.78
N SER A 106 -15.22 -14.57 11.80
CA SER A 106 -15.22 -13.10 11.88
C SER A 106 -13.98 -12.49 11.27
N PHE A 107 -14.14 -11.25 10.81
CA PHE A 107 -13.06 -10.38 10.33
C PHE A 107 -13.28 -8.96 10.82
N GLY A 108 -12.22 -8.15 10.81
CA GLY A 108 -12.33 -6.77 11.23
C GLY A 108 -11.05 -5.96 11.13
N PHE A 109 -11.17 -4.72 11.58
CA PHE A 109 -10.11 -3.72 11.58
C PHE A 109 -10.07 -3.04 12.95
N VAL A 110 -8.87 -2.76 13.45
CA VAL A 110 -8.68 -2.04 14.71
C VAL A 110 -7.84 -0.80 14.41
N SER A 111 -8.28 0.37 14.87
CA SER A 111 -7.54 1.61 14.68
C SER A 111 -7.88 2.64 15.76
N LYS A 112 -6.96 3.58 15.98
CA LYS A 112 -7.22 4.80 16.74
C LYS A 112 -7.92 5.88 15.90
N ASP A 113 -7.89 5.76 14.57
CA ASP A 113 -8.54 6.68 13.65
C ASP A 113 -9.95 6.19 13.33
N GLU A 114 -10.94 6.69 14.07
CA GLU A 114 -12.35 6.34 13.88
C GLU A 114 -12.86 6.73 12.47
N LYS A 115 -12.40 7.86 11.92
CA LYS A 115 -12.81 8.34 10.59
C LYS A 115 -12.32 7.42 9.48
N MET A 116 -11.12 6.86 9.64
CA MET A 116 -10.60 5.81 8.76
C MET A 116 -11.51 4.57 8.78
N LEU A 117 -11.91 4.10 9.98
CA LEU A 117 -12.82 2.95 10.11
C LEU A 117 -14.19 3.21 9.51
N LEU A 118 -14.74 4.42 9.66
CA LEU A 118 -16.01 4.80 9.02
C LEU A 118 -15.92 4.78 7.49
N SER A 119 -14.76 5.16 6.93
CA SER A 119 -14.51 5.08 5.49
C SER A 119 -14.41 3.63 5.00
N ILE A 120 -13.71 2.77 5.75
CA ILE A 120 -13.65 1.32 5.48
C ILE A 120 -15.05 0.70 5.58
N LYS A 121 -15.85 1.09 6.57
CA LYS A 121 -17.23 0.63 6.75
C LYS A 121 -18.12 0.94 5.54
N LYS A 122 -17.95 2.11 4.92
CA LYS A 122 -18.69 2.51 3.70
C LYS A 122 -18.32 1.60 2.53
N ASP A 123 -17.02 1.38 2.30
CA ASP A 123 -16.54 0.51 1.22
C ASP A 123 -16.96 -0.95 1.43
N VAL A 124 -16.86 -1.48 2.66
CA VAL A 124 -17.36 -2.83 3.00
C VAL A 124 -18.87 -2.95 2.79
N LYS A 125 -19.65 -1.92 3.18
CA LYS A 125 -21.10 -1.91 2.93
C LYS A 125 -21.42 -1.93 1.44
N LYS A 126 -20.71 -1.12 0.66
CA LYS A 126 -20.88 -1.06 -0.80
C LYS A 126 -20.52 -2.39 -1.46
N GLU A 127 -19.38 -2.97 -1.08
CA GLU A 127 -18.83 -4.15 -1.74
C GLU A 127 -19.55 -5.44 -1.34
N PHE A 128 -19.77 -5.64 -0.05
CA PHE A 128 -20.28 -6.90 0.48
C PHE A 128 -21.76 -6.82 0.93
N LYS A 129 -22.42 -5.67 0.79
CA LYS A 129 -23.83 -5.45 1.16
C LYS A 129 -24.14 -5.84 2.62
N ILE A 130 -23.18 -5.56 3.50
CA ILE A 130 -23.27 -5.81 4.94
C ILE A 130 -23.07 -4.54 5.76
N LYS A 131 -23.60 -4.53 6.98
CA LYS A 131 -23.38 -3.46 7.96
C LYS A 131 -22.45 -3.98 9.05
N MET A 132 -21.24 -3.43 9.11
CA MET A 132 -20.29 -3.75 10.19
C MET A 132 -20.59 -2.96 11.46
N ASN A 133 -20.27 -3.56 12.61
CA ASN A 133 -20.41 -2.93 13.91
C ASN A 133 -19.11 -2.23 14.30
N LEU A 134 -19.22 -0.93 14.61
CA LEU A 134 -18.11 -0.13 15.14
C LEU A 134 -18.31 -0.02 16.64
N LYS A 135 -17.29 -0.38 17.42
CA LYS A 135 -17.31 -0.29 18.88
C LYS A 135 -16.01 0.27 19.40
N LYS A 136 -16.05 1.06 20.48
CA LYS A 136 -14.85 1.38 21.26
C LYS A 136 -14.36 0.09 21.92
N LYS A 137 -13.06 -0.21 21.81
CA LYS A 137 -12.47 -1.46 22.31
C LYS A 137 -11.80 -1.26 23.66
N ARG A 138 -10.78 -0.41 23.71
CA ARG A 138 -10.03 -0.07 24.92
C ARG A 138 -9.28 1.23 24.73
N ASP A 139 -8.99 1.91 25.83
CA ASP A 139 -7.99 2.97 25.82
C ASP A 139 -6.61 2.33 25.92
N ILE A 140 -5.68 2.75 25.07
CA ILE A 140 -4.29 2.30 25.09
C ILE A 140 -3.45 3.43 25.66
N GLY A 141 -2.60 3.12 26.64
CA GLY A 141 -1.57 4.04 27.09
C GLY A 141 -0.59 4.32 25.96
N ASN A 142 -0.53 5.57 25.54
CA ASN A 142 0.43 6.09 24.58
C ASN A 142 1.36 7.05 25.32
N ILE A 143 2.65 7.03 25.01
CA ILE A 143 3.58 8.01 25.60
C ILE A 143 3.69 9.17 24.62
N GLU A 144 3.26 10.34 25.07
CA GLU A 144 3.38 11.58 24.31
C GLU A 144 4.40 12.51 24.98
N PHE A 145 5.04 13.35 24.18
CA PHE A 145 5.92 14.39 24.68
C PHE A 145 5.16 15.71 24.73
N ILE A 146 4.80 16.15 25.94
CA ILE A 146 4.10 17.42 26.18
C ILE A 146 5.05 18.29 26.97
N ASN A 147 5.40 19.48 26.43
CA ASN A 147 6.35 20.42 27.04
C ASN A 147 7.69 19.77 27.43
N GLY A 148 8.22 18.89 26.58
CA GLY A 148 9.49 18.19 26.82
C GLY A 148 9.41 17.03 27.82
N LYS A 149 8.26 16.77 28.45
CA LYS A 149 8.06 15.66 29.40
C LYS A 149 7.30 14.51 28.74
N LYS A 150 7.69 13.28 29.08
CA LYS A 150 6.94 12.06 28.70
C LYS A 150 5.68 11.96 29.56
N VAL A 151 4.52 12.02 28.94
CA VAL A 151 3.22 11.89 29.59
C VAL A 151 2.53 10.63 29.04
N SER A 152 1.97 9.82 29.93
CA SER A 152 1.12 8.69 29.53
C SER A 152 -0.29 9.19 29.24
N VAL A 153 -0.68 9.19 27.96
CA VAL A 153 -2.00 9.59 27.49
C VAL A 153 -2.81 8.35 27.14
N LYS A 154 -4.05 8.28 27.62
CA LYS A 154 -5.00 7.23 27.22
C LYS A 154 -5.61 7.59 25.86
N VAL A 155 -5.28 6.82 24.83
CA VAL A 155 -5.82 7.02 23.47
C VAL A 155 -6.88 5.95 23.19
N PRO A 156 -8.13 6.33 22.85
CA PRO A 156 -9.16 5.36 22.53
C PRO A 156 -8.80 4.59 21.25
N THR A 157 -9.09 3.29 21.27
CA THR A 157 -9.08 2.45 20.07
C THR A 157 -10.45 1.90 19.76
N TYR A 158 -10.72 1.75 18.48
CA TYR A 158 -12.00 1.34 17.94
C TYR A 158 -11.83 0.08 17.12
N GLU A 159 -12.86 -0.76 17.11
CA GLU A 159 -12.92 -1.99 16.34
C GLU A 159 -14.14 -1.97 15.43
N LEU A 160 -13.88 -2.21 14.15
CA LEU A 160 -14.89 -2.47 13.14
C LEU A 160 -14.92 -3.97 12.84
N ARG A 161 -15.97 -4.68 13.29
CA ARG A 161 -16.07 -6.15 13.19
C ARG A 161 -17.35 -6.59 12.46
N TYR A 162 -17.25 -7.70 11.74
CA TYR A 162 -18.38 -8.47 11.25
C TYR A 162 -18.19 -9.96 11.49
N ASN A 163 -19.27 -10.66 11.85
CA ASN A 163 -19.29 -12.08 12.13
C ASN A 163 -20.06 -12.80 11.01
N SER A 164 -19.38 -13.58 10.19
CA SER A 164 -19.99 -14.46 9.18
C SER A 164 -18.92 -15.41 8.64
N LYS A 165 -19.13 -16.72 8.80
CA LYS A 165 -18.30 -17.74 8.15
C LYS A 165 -18.41 -17.67 6.63
N GLY A 166 -19.59 -17.35 6.08
CA GLY A 166 -19.78 -17.19 4.63
C GLY A 166 -18.84 -16.12 4.05
N LEU A 167 -18.86 -14.90 4.61
CA LEU A 167 -17.92 -13.86 4.18
C LEU A 167 -16.47 -14.19 4.53
N GLY A 168 -16.20 -14.79 5.68
CA GLY A 168 -14.84 -15.19 6.04
C GLY A 168 -14.26 -16.23 5.06
N SER A 169 -15.10 -17.15 4.57
CA SER A 169 -14.71 -18.14 3.54
C SER A 169 -14.47 -17.47 2.19
N LEU A 170 -15.30 -16.50 1.80
CA LEU A 170 -15.07 -15.67 0.62
C LEU A 170 -13.73 -14.91 0.73
N LEU A 171 -13.47 -14.24 1.85
CA LEU A 171 -12.22 -13.49 2.10
C LEU A 171 -11.00 -14.42 2.11
N PHE A 172 -11.14 -15.62 2.68
CA PHE A 172 -10.09 -16.63 2.65
C PHE A 172 -9.75 -17.05 1.22
N LYS A 173 -10.75 -17.33 0.37
CA LYS A 173 -10.56 -17.61 -1.07
C LYS A 173 -10.02 -16.42 -1.86
N LEU A 174 -10.30 -15.19 -1.42
CA LEU A 174 -9.66 -13.98 -1.96
C LEU A 174 -8.17 -13.88 -1.60
N GLY A 175 -7.68 -14.75 -0.71
CA GLY A 175 -6.28 -14.88 -0.32
C GLY A 175 -5.93 -14.14 0.98
N VAL A 176 -6.92 -13.76 1.79
CA VAL A 176 -6.69 -13.15 3.11
C VAL A 176 -6.15 -14.21 4.08
N PRO A 177 -5.01 -13.97 4.76
CA PRO A 177 -4.50 -14.90 5.76
C PRO A 177 -5.41 -14.94 7.00
N LYS A 178 -5.76 -16.16 7.44
CA LYS A 178 -6.56 -16.40 8.65
C LYS A 178 -5.68 -16.52 9.90
N GLY A 179 -6.18 -16.12 11.06
CA GLY A 179 -5.46 -16.27 12.34
C GLY A 179 -4.21 -15.40 12.45
N ARG A 180 -3.17 -15.93 13.13
CA ARG A 180 -1.94 -15.18 13.43
C ARG A 180 -0.97 -15.22 12.25
N LYS A 181 -0.86 -14.11 11.51
CA LYS A 181 -0.02 -13.97 10.30
C LYS A 181 1.48 -14.20 10.54
N ILE A 182 1.94 -14.02 11.78
CA ILE A 182 3.35 -14.20 12.18
C ILE A 182 3.81 -15.65 12.05
N TYR A 183 2.89 -16.62 12.24
CA TYR A 183 3.19 -18.06 12.34
C TYR A 183 2.85 -18.86 11.08
N GLN A 184 2.49 -18.20 9.98
CA GLN A 184 2.07 -18.88 8.76
C GLN A 184 2.75 -18.27 7.53
N LYS A 185 2.78 -19.01 6.42
CA LYS A 185 3.22 -18.44 5.14
C LYS A 185 2.17 -17.45 4.62
N THR A 186 2.61 -16.35 4.03
CA THR A 186 1.73 -15.36 3.40
C THR A 186 2.28 -15.01 2.02
N ARG A 187 1.39 -14.81 1.05
CA ARG A 187 1.70 -14.38 -0.32
C ARG A 187 0.65 -13.37 -0.75
N ILE A 188 1.00 -12.48 -1.68
CA ILE A 188 0.01 -11.65 -2.36
C ILE A 188 -0.87 -12.56 -3.23
N PRO A 189 -2.21 -12.39 -3.23
CA PRO A 189 -3.09 -13.21 -4.05
C PRO A 189 -2.75 -13.12 -5.54
N LYS A 190 -2.83 -14.26 -6.25
CA LYS A 190 -2.48 -14.35 -7.69
C LYS A 190 -3.25 -13.34 -8.54
N TRP A 191 -4.55 -13.19 -8.28
CA TRP A 191 -5.42 -12.25 -8.99
C TRP A 191 -5.02 -10.77 -8.78
N VAL A 192 -4.35 -10.43 -7.68
CA VAL A 192 -3.74 -9.11 -7.49
C VAL A 192 -2.43 -9.00 -8.27
N MET A 193 -1.57 -10.02 -8.17
CA MET A 193 -0.27 -10.07 -8.87
C MET A 193 -0.42 -9.98 -10.39
N GLU A 194 -1.46 -10.60 -10.94
CA GLU A 194 -1.73 -10.67 -12.39
C GLU A 194 -2.79 -9.66 -12.85
N GLY A 195 -3.58 -9.09 -11.93
CA GLY A 195 -4.68 -8.18 -12.24
C GLY A 195 -4.28 -6.87 -12.92
N LYS A 196 -5.27 -6.06 -13.31
CA LYS A 196 -5.01 -4.75 -13.91
C LYS A 196 -4.27 -3.80 -12.95
N LYS A 197 -3.75 -2.70 -13.48
CA LYS A 197 -2.95 -1.73 -12.71
C LYS A 197 -3.74 -1.15 -11.54
N GLU A 198 -5.04 -0.99 -11.69
CA GLU A 198 -5.99 -0.43 -10.72
C GLU A 198 -6.17 -1.37 -9.52
N ILE A 199 -6.24 -2.68 -9.77
CA ILE A 199 -6.28 -3.72 -8.74
C ILE A 199 -4.99 -3.71 -7.91
N LYS A 200 -3.84 -3.72 -8.59
CA LYS A 200 -2.51 -3.66 -7.94
C LYS A 200 -2.37 -2.40 -7.09
N LYS A 201 -2.76 -1.25 -7.62
CA LYS A 201 -2.76 0.04 -6.92
C LYS A 201 -3.62 -0.04 -5.67
N SER A 202 -4.84 -0.54 -5.78
CA SER A 202 -5.80 -0.54 -4.69
C SER A 202 -5.39 -1.50 -3.57
N PHE A 203 -4.84 -2.67 -3.89
CA PHE A 203 -4.23 -3.55 -2.89
C PHE A 203 -3.10 -2.85 -2.13
N LEU A 204 -2.16 -2.20 -2.86
CA LEU A 204 -1.06 -1.47 -2.23
C LEU A 204 -1.55 -0.32 -1.36
N GLN A 205 -2.58 0.43 -1.77
CA GLN A 205 -3.17 1.49 -0.95
C GLN A 205 -3.70 0.95 0.38
N GLY A 206 -4.48 -0.14 0.34
CA GLY A 206 -5.02 -0.75 1.57
C GLY A 206 -3.93 -1.26 2.51
N LEU A 207 -2.91 -1.92 1.95
CA LEU A 207 -1.77 -2.38 2.74
C LEU A 207 -0.97 -1.21 3.33
N PHE A 208 -0.73 -0.15 2.57
CA PHE A 208 0.08 0.99 3.04
C PHE A 208 -0.67 1.92 4.00
N ASP A 209 -2.00 1.97 3.94
CA ASP A 209 -2.80 2.70 4.93
C ASP A 209 -2.65 2.14 6.35
N SER A 210 -2.36 0.85 6.48
CA SER A 210 -2.04 0.21 7.77
C SER A 210 -0.55 0.28 8.07
N GLU A 211 0.27 -0.27 7.17
CA GLU A 211 1.63 -0.69 7.52
C GLU A 211 2.75 0.31 7.17
N LEU A 212 2.55 1.16 6.15
CA LEU A 212 3.62 2.02 5.63
C LEU A 212 3.74 3.30 6.45
N SER A 213 4.94 3.62 6.93
CA SER A 213 5.19 4.93 7.54
C SER A 213 4.98 6.06 6.52
N ASN A 214 4.51 7.21 7.00
CA ASN A 214 4.55 8.42 6.17
C ASN A 214 5.99 8.78 5.79
N SER A 215 6.16 9.45 4.66
CA SER A 215 7.36 10.24 4.43
C SER A 215 7.40 11.38 5.46
N SER A 216 8.47 11.41 6.25
CA SER A 216 8.74 12.53 7.13
C SER A 216 9.40 13.66 6.34
N ILE A 217 9.27 14.89 6.84
CA ILE A 217 10.15 15.98 6.42
C ILE A 217 11.01 16.19 7.65
N SER A 218 12.31 15.91 7.55
CA SER A 218 13.23 16.25 8.63
C SER A 218 13.48 17.75 8.57
N THR A 219 13.25 18.40 9.71
CA THR A 219 13.63 19.80 9.98
C THR A 219 14.82 19.88 10.94
N TYR A 220 15.48 18.75 11.24
CA TYR A 220 16.57 18.69 12.22
C TYR A 220 17.76 19.57 11.78
N LYS A 221 18.34 20.28 12.77
CA LYS A 221 19.34 21.35 12.65
C LYS A 221 20.36 21.09 11.52
N GLY A 222 20.41 21.99 10.54
CA GLY A 222 21.35 21.96 9.41
C GLY A 222 20.83 21.32 8.11
N HIS A 223 19.83 20.43 8.16
CA HIS A 223 19.30 19.73 6.98
C HIS A 223 17.82 20.07 6.72
N LYS A 224 17.53 21.35 6.44
CA LYS A 224 16.18 21.78 6.07
C LYS A 224 15.72 21.03 4.80
N ASN A 225 14.65 20.24 4.92
CA ASN A 225 13.90 19.60 3.82
C ASN A 225 14.40 18.23 3.32
N ASN A 226 15.10 17.43 4.13
CA ASN A 226 15.33 16.03 3.77
C ASN A 226 14.02 15.24 3.89
N LEU A 227 13.60 14.63 2.78
CA LEU A 227 12.44 13.74 2.77
C LEU A 227 12.84 12.42 3.43
N GLY A 228 12.08 11.96 4.41
CA GLY A 228 12.21 10.61 4.94
C GLY A 228 11.59 9.61 3.97
N SER A 229 12.25 8.46 3.80
CA SER A 229 11.68 7.33 3.06
C SER A 229 10.50 6.72 3.82
N PRO A 230 9.34 6.56 3.17
CA PRO A 230 8.31 5.64 3.63
C PRO A 230 8.91 4.23 3.80
N ARG A 231 8.67 3.61 4.95
CA ARG A 231 9.14 2.27 5.26
C ARG A 231 8.06 1.46 5.95
N MET A 232 8.05 0.17 5.70
CA MET A 232 7.15 -0.80 6.31
C MET A 232 8.01 -1.93 6.87
N GLU A 233 7.82 -2.24 8.14
CA GLU A 233 8.51 -3.33 8.81
C GLU A 233 7.50 -4.42 9.13
N MET A 234 7.78 -5.65 8.70
CA MET A 234 6.92 -6.80 8.96
C MET A 234 7.72 -7.88 9.67
N GLY A 235 7.10 -8.52 10.66
CA GLY A 235 7.71 -9.59 11.45
C GLY A 235 7.08 -10.96 11.18
N LYS A 236 7.90 -12.01 11.24
CA LYS A 236 7.47 -13.42 11.26
C LYS A 236 8.31 -14.23 12.25
N GLU A 237 7.88 -15.47 12.50
CA GLU A 237 8.71 -16.47 13.16
C GLU A 237 9.98 -16.75 12.34
N LYS A 238 11.12 -17.01 13.01
CA LYS A 238 12.44 -17.14 12.35
C LYS A 238 12.45 -18.13 11.17
N LYS A 239 11.76 -19.27 11.29
CA LYS A 239 11.65 -20.29 10.24
C LYS A 239 10.93 -19.81 8.96
N LEU A 240 10.22 -18.69 9.03
CA LEU A 240 9.46 -18.11 7.92
C LEU A 240 10.15 -16.90 7.27
N ILE A 241 11.42 -16.62 7.59
CA ILE A 241 12.17 -15.48 7.03
C ILE A 241 12.19 -15.47 5.50
N TRP A 242 12.39 -16.64 4.88
CA TRP A 242 12.38 -16.76 3.42
C TRP A 242 11.01 -16.43 2.84
N ASN A 243 9.93 -16.89 3.45
CA ASN A 243 8.58 -16.53 3.02
C ASN A 243 8.30 -15.02 3.21
N LEU A 244 8.79 -14.41 4.28
CA LEU A 244 8.67 -12.97 4.48
C LEU A 244 9.41 -12.20 3.38
N ASN A 245 10.62 -12.63 3.02
CA ASN A 245 11.37 -12.03 1.92
C ASN A 245 10.62 -12.16 0.58
N GLU A 246 10.09 -13.35 0.28
CA GLU A 246 9.25 -13.58 -0.92
C GLU A 246 8.04 -12.63 -0.95
N TYR A 247 7.33 -12.49 0.17
CA TYR A 247 6.19 -11.57 0.26
C TYR A 247 6.59 -10.12 -0.02
N LEU A 248 7.71 -9.65 0.55
CA LEU A 248 8.21 -8.30 0.29
C LEU A 248 8.72 -8.11 -1.15
N LEU A 249 9.29 -9.16 -1.76
CA LEU A 249 9.67 -9.15 -3.18
C LEU A 249 8.43 -9.05 -4.08
N GLN A 250 7.32 -9.70 -3.74
CA GLN A 250 6.05 -9.53 -4.44
C GLN A 250 5.57 -8.08 -4.37
N ILE A 251 5.59 -7.45 -3.17
CA ILE A 251 5.23 -6.02 -3.02
C ILE A 251 6.16 -5.13 -3.87
N ARG A 252 7.47 -5.39 -3.84
CA ARG A 252 8.47 -4.66 -4.66
C ARG A 252 8.18 -4.81 -6.15
N SER A 253 7.79 -6.01 -6.61
CA SER A 253 7.42 -6.24 -8.00
C SER A 253 6.18 -5.42 -8.40
N LEU A 254 5.18 -5.31 -7.52
CA LEU A 254 4.00 -4.47 -7.75
C LEU A 254 4.40 -2.99 -7.82
N LEU A 255 5.22 -2.50 -6.90
CA LEU A 255 5.74 -1.12 -6.91
C LEU A 255 6.52 -0.80 -8.20
N LYS A 256 7.31 -1.75 -8.71
CA LYS A 256 8.09 -1.58 -9.96
C LYS A 256 7.19 -1.29 -11.16
N ARG A 257 5.97 -1.86 -11.22
CA ARG A 257 4.97 -1.58 -12.28
C ARG A 257 4.53 -0.11 -12.30
N PHE A 258 4.70 0.63 -11.20
CA PHE A 258 4.41 2.06 -11.11
C PHE A 258 5.67 2.95 -11.27
N LYS A 259 6.81 2.35 -11.66
CA LYS A 259 8.12 3.01 -11.69
C LYS A 259 8.55 3.51 -10.30
N ILE A 260 8.25 2.72 -9.26
CA ILE A 260 8.64 3.00 -7.86
C ILE A 260 9.68 1.98 -7.43
N ASN A 261 10.85 2.47 -7.05
CA ASN A 261 11.97 1.69 -6.56
C ASN A 261 11.94 1.58 -5.03
N SER A 262 12.19 0.38 -4.52
CA SER A 262 12.32 0.08 -3.10
C SER A 262 13.51 -0.83 -2.83
N THR A 263 13.92 -0.90 -1.57
CA THR A 263 14.92 -1.84 -1.04
C THR A 263 14.31 -2.64 0.09
N ILE A 264 14.85 -3.83 0.34
CA ILE A 264 14.52 -4.66 1.50
C ILE A 264 15.78 -4.69 2.36
N SER A 265 15.66 -4.42 3.65
CA SER A 265 16.79 -4.46 4.58
C SER A 265 17.22 -5.89 4.88
N CYS A 266 18.41 -6.04 5.47
CA CYS A 266 18.78 -7.29 6.12
C CYS A 266 17.81 -7.61 7.27
N PRO A 267 17.66 -8.89 7.63
CA PRO A 267 16.84 -9.32 8.76
C PRO A 267 17.31 -8.67 10.07
N ARG A 268 16.37 -8.22 10.89
CA ARG A 268 16.64 -7.78 12.27
C ARG A 268 15.99 -8.76 13.25
N ASN A 269 16.77 -9.24 14.22
CA ASN A 269 16.23 -10.07 15.29
C ASN A 269 15.39 -9.20 16.23
N TYR A 270 14.20 -9.68 16.53
CA TYR A 270 13.39 -9.22 17.64
C TYR A 270 13.57 -10.17 18.83
N SER A 271 13.20 -9.71 20.02
CA SER A 271 13.05 -10.57 21.19
C SER A 271 12.01 -11.69 20.94
N TYR A 272 12.21 -12.85 21.57
CA TYR A 272 11.32 -14.02 21.49
C TYR A 272 11.23 -14.75 20.13
N GLY A 273 12.37 -14.97 19.46
CA GLY A 273 12.44 -15.86 18.28
C GLY A 273 11.78 -15.33 17.01
N LYS A 274 11.48 -14.02 16.97
CA LYS A 274 10.87 -13.34 15.82
C LYS A 274 11.92 -12.56 15.05
N ILE A 275 11.70 -12.45 13.74
CA ILE A 275 12.59 -11.74 12.83
C ILE A 275 11.77 -10.79 11.97
N SER A 276 12.31 -9.60 11.70
CA SER A 276 11.66 -8.60 10.88
C SER A 276 12.48 -8.23 9.65
N LEU A 277 11.77 -7.89 8.58
CA LEU A 277 12.34 -7.31 7.37
C LEU A 277 11.65 -5.97 7.11
N THR A 278 12.41 -5.00 6.61
CA THR A 278 11.89 -3.67 6.31
C THR A 278 11.95 -3.41 4.80
N LEU A 279 10.80 -3.15 4.21
CA LEU A 279 10.70 -2.59 2.86
C LEU A 279 10.75 -1.06 2.95
N LYS A 280 11.68 -0.44 2.23
CA LYS A 280 11.90 1.02 2.21
C LYS A 280 11.76 1.54 0.78
N ILE A 281 10.89 2.53 0.57
CA ILE A 281 10.83 3.25 -0.71
C ILE A 281 12.08 4.13 -0.83
N LYS A 282 12.83 4.00 -1.93
CA LYS A 282 14.09 4.74 -2.10
C LYS A 282 13.85 6.25 -2.02
N ASN A 283 14.70 6.95 -1.26
CA ASN A 283 14.60 8.37 -1.02
C ASN A 283 15.10 9.20 -2.21
N ASN A 284 14.32 9.25 -3.27
CA ASN A 284 14.61 10.07 -4.44
C ASN A 284 13.35 10.88 -4.79
N LEU A 285 13.51 12.15 -5.14
CA LEU A 285 12.39 13.06 -5.42
C LEU A 285 11.39 12.49 -6.45
N ILE A 286 11.88 11.99 -7.60
CA ILE A 286 10.99 11.42 -8.63
C ILE A 286 10.34 10.13 -8.15
N ASN A 287 11.05 9.34 -7.34
CA ASN A 287 10.54 8.10 -6.80
C ASN A 287 9.41 8.31 -5.77
N ILE A 288 9.61 9.26 -4.85
CA ILE A 288 8.61 9.65 -3.86
C ILE A 288 7.42 10.34 -4.54
N TYR A 289 7.67 11.17 -5.55
CA TYR A 289 6.61 11.75 -6.38
C TYR A 289 5.76 10.65 -7.04
N ASN A 290 6.40 9.71 -7.74
CA ASN A 290 5.70 8.58 -8.37
C ASN A 290 4.88 7.77 -7.37
N PHE A 291 5.40 7.55 -6.16
CA PHE A 291 4.68 6.87 -5.10
C PHE A 291 3.41 7.62 -4.69
N ILE A 292 3.53 8.89 -4.33
CA ILE A 292 2.42 9.71 -3.86
C ILE A 292 1.37 9.88 -4.96
N ASP A 293 1.83 10.15 -6.18
CA ASP A 293 0.98 10.44 -7.33
C ASP A 293 0.20 9.22 -7.81
N LYS A 294 0.89 8.07 -7.96
CA LYS A 294 0.30 6.89 -8.59
C LYS A 294 -0.41 5.97 -7.59
N ILE A 295 0.08 5.90 -6.34
CA ILE A 295 -0.45 4.99 -5.31
C ILE A 295 -0.99 5.80 -4.14
N GLY A 296 -0.11 6.49 -3.40
CA GLY A 296 -0.47 7.28 -2.23
C GLY A 296 -1.15 6.46 -1.11
N PHE A 297 -1.95 7.16 -0.33
CA PHE A 297 -2.80 6.61 0.74
C PHE A 297 -4.27 6.82 0.35
N TYR A 298 -5.19 6.04 0.93
CA TYR A 298 -6.60 6.13 0.59
C TYR A 298 -7.48 6.48 1.78
N TYR A 299 -7.48 5.66 2.84
CA TYR A 299 -8.38 5.84 3.98
C TYR A 299 -7.86 6.81 5.02
N ASN A 300 -6.55 6.85 5.27
CA ASN A 300 -6.02 7.71 6.32
C ASN A 300 -5.91 9.17 5.83
N ILE A 301 -6.89 9.99 6.20
CA ILE A 301 -7.01 11.39 5.74
C ILE A 301 -5.77 12.21 6.09
N LEU A 302 -5.17 12.01 7.26
CA LEU A 302 -3.96 12.73 7.67
C LEU A 302 -2.77 12.35 6.80
N ARG A 303 -2.61 11.06 6.48
CA ARG A 303 -1.58 10.58 5.54
C ARG A 303 -1.81 11.13 4.13
N VAL A 304 -3.05 11.17 3.66
CA VAL A 304 -3.42 11.78 2.36
C VAL A 304 -3.07 13.26 2.31
N LYS A 305 -3.44 14.05 3.33
CA LYS A 305 -3.12 15.49 3.41
C LYS A 305 -1.60 15.70 3.41
N ARG A 306 -0.87 14.93 4.22
CA ARG A 306 0.60 15.01 4.29
C ARG A 306 1.26 14.65 2.96
N ALA A 307 0.78 13.60 2.29
CA ALA A 307 1.28 13.21 0.98
C ALA A 307 1.04 14.32 -0.07
N LYS A 308 -0.14 14.96 -0.09
CA LYS A 308 -0.42 16.11 -0.96
C LYS A 308 0.54 17.28 -0.71
N TYR A 309 0.80 17.60 0.55
CA TYR A 309 1.76 18.64 0.93
C TYR A 309 3.18 18.30 0.44
N ILE A 310 3.64 17.07 0.66
CA ILE A 310 4.96 16.62 0.18
C ILE A 310 5.05 16.65 -1.34
N LYS A 311 3.99 16.26 -2.06
CA LYS A 311 3.93 16.37 -3.54
C LYS A 311 4.13 17.81 -3.99
N LYS A 312 3.46 18.78 -3.34
CA LYS A 312 3.63 20.22 -3.63
C LYS A 312 5.09 20.65 -3.42
N LEU A 313 5.69 20.28 -2.29
CA LEU A 313 7.10 20.60 -2.00
C LEU A 313 8.07 19.98 -3.01
N ILE A 314 7.83 18.74 -3.45
CA ILE A 314 8.64 18.09 -4.48
C ILE A 314 8.51 18.86 -5.80
N LEU A 315 7.30 19.23 -6.20
CA LEU A 315 7.08 20.01 -7.43
C LEU A 315 7.75 21.38 -7.36
N GLU A 316 7.70 22.06 -6.22
CA GLU A 316 8.44 23.31 -6.02
C GLU A 316 9.95 23.10 -6.11
N LYS A 317 10.49 22.02 -5.53
CA LYS A 317 11.90 21.66 -5.67
C LYS A 317 12.28 21.35 -7.12
N ILE A 318 11.42 20.65 -7.87
CA ILE A 318 11.65 20.35 -9.29
C ILE A 318 11.59 21.65 -10.11
N LYS A 319 10.59 22.52 -9.90
CA LYS A 319 10.51 23.83 -10.57
C LYS A 319 11.75 24.69 -10.28
N LYS A 320 12.23 24.69 -9.04
CA LYS A 320 13.49 25.34 -8.62
C LYS A 320 14.73 24.74 -9.29
N LYS A 321 14.72 23.44 -9.63
CA LYS A 321 15.79 22.78 -10.41
C LYS A 321 15.66 23.05 -11.92
N ASN A 322 14.46 23.26 -12.45
CA ASN A 322 14.26 23.61 -13.86
C ASN A 322 14.77 25.02 -14.21
N SER A 323 14.71 25.99 -13.29
CA SER A 323 15.32 27.30 -13.51
C SER A 323 16.85 27.24 -13.54
N VAL A 324 17.46 26.42 -12.68
CA VAL A 324 18.89 26.08 -12.74
C VAL A 324 19.22 25.39 -14.07
N TYR A 325 18.41 24.42 -14.48
CA TYR A 325 18.59 23.70 -15.73
C TYR A 325 18.56 24.64 -16.95
N LYS A 326 17.64 25.62 -16.97
CA LYS A 326 17.58 26.64 -18.02
C LYS A 326 18.87 27.46 -18.11
N ILE A 327 19.45 27.85 -16.98
CA ILE A 327 20.74 28.57 -16.97
C ILE A 327 21.87 27.67 -17.45
N LEU A 328 21.93 26.41 -17.01
CA LEU A 328 22.98 25.48 -17.43
C LEU A 328 22.89 25.13 -18.92
N GLU A 329 21.69 24.97 -19.49
CA GLU A 329 21.48 24.79 -20.93
C GLU A 329 21.83 26.05 -21.72
N TYR A 330 21.45 27.23 -21.23
CA TYR A 330 21.86 28.51 -21.82
C TYR A 330 23.39 28.65 -21.84
N CYS A 331 24.05 28.37 -20.71
CA CYS A 331 25.50 28.40 -20.63
C CYS A 331 26.15 27.37 -21.55
N LYS A 332 25.50 26.22 -21.80
CA LYS A 332 25.99 25.17 -22.70
C LYS A 332 25.85 25.56 -24.18
N SER A 333 24.81 26.30 -24.54
CA SER A 333 24.49 26.67 -25.93
C SER A 333 25.30 27.85 -26.47
N LYS A 334 26.11 28.50 -25.62
CA LYS A 334 26.91 29.67 -25.99
C LYS A 334 28.41 29.41 -25.79
N PRO A 335 29.29 29.91 -26.67
CA PRO A 335 30.74 29.82 -26.48
C PRO A 335 31.22 30.65 -25.28
N TYR A 336 30.50 31.73 -24.96
CA TYR A 336 30.67 32.54 -23.75
C TYR A 336 29.37 33.28 -23.43
N PHE A 337 29.25 33.82 -22.23
CA PHE A 337 28.16 34.72 -21.84
C PHE A 337 28.65 35.79 -20.86
N THR A 338 27.91 36.90 -20.76
CA THR A 338 28.09 37.91 -19.71
C THR A 338 26.91 37.85 -18.72
N ILE A 339 27.06 38.48 -17.55
CA ILE A 339 25.97 38.64 -16.59
C ILE A 339 24.77 39.37 -17.24
N LYS A 340 25.04 40.38 -18.07
CA LYS A 340 24.00 41.14 -18.80
C LYS A 340 23.27 40.28 -19.84
N ASN A 341 23.98 39.35 -20.50
CA ASN A 341 23.32 38.38 -21.39
C ASN A 341 22.41 37.41 -20.62
N LEU A 342 22.83 36.96 -19.42
CA LEU A 342 21.98 36.13 -18.57
C LEU A 342 20.70 36.87 -18.15
N GLU A 343 20.81 38.16 -17.79
CA GLU A 343 19.65 39.01 -17.44
C GLU A 343 18.66 39.13 -18.59
N ASN A 344 19.15 39.55 -19.77
CA ASN A 344 18.32 39.82 -20.95
C ASN A 344 17.71 38.55 -21.54
N ASP A 345 18.52 37.51 -21.75
CA ASP A 345 18.08 36.33 -22.51
C ASP A 345 17.19 35.39 -21.68
N LEU A 346 17.32 35.42 -20.34
CA LEU A 346 16.54 34.56 -19.43
C LEU A 346 15.52 35.32 -18.60
N GLY A 347 15.46 36.66 -18.71
CA GLY A 347 14.57 37.53 -17.96
C GLY A 347 14.75 37.35 -16.45
N ILE A 348 16.00 37.42 -15.99
CA ILE A 348 16.38 37.26 -14.57
C ILE A 348 16.89 38.59 -14.03
N ASN A 349 16.60 38.91 -12.76
CA ASN A 349 17.04 40.18 -12.19
C ASN A 349 18.55 40.23 -11.91
N THR A 350 19.08 41.44 -11.81
CA THR A 350 20.51 41.74 -11.64
C THR A 350 21.13 41.14 -10.38
N SER A 351 20.35 41.00 -9.30
CA SER A 351 20.82 40.34 -8.07
C SER A 351 21.00 38.84 -8.28
N SER A 352 20.09 38.19 -9.00
CA SER A 352 20.18 36.77 -9.35
C SER A 352 21.32 36.49 -10.31
N SER A 353 21.48 37.31 -11.34
CA SER A 353 22.54 37.15 -12.35
C SER A 353 23.95 37.28 -11.76
N LYS A 354 24.18 38.24 -10.86
CA LYS A 354 25.43 38.41 -10.10
C LYS A 354 25.72 37.20 -9.21
N THR A 355 24.69 36.70 -8.50
CA THR A 355 24.81 35.49 -7.67
C THR A 355 25.21 34.28 -8.53
N TRP A 356 24.61 34.13 -9.71
CA TRP A 356 24.97 33.09 -10.67
C TRP A 356 26.40 33.23 -11.18
N GLY A 357 26.89 34.44 -11.47
CA GLY A 357 28.28 34.68 -11.84
C GLY A 357 29.28 34.14 -10.80
N ILE A 358 29.03 34.38 -9.51
CA ILE A 358 29.86 33.87 -8.40
C ILE A 358 29.86 32.33 -8.38
N TYR A 359 28.68 31.72 -8.51
CA TYR A 359 28.57 30.27 -8.48
C TYR A 359 29.22 29.62 -9.71
N LEU A 360 29.03 30.18 -10.89
CA LEU A 360 29.66 29.69 -12.12
C LEU A 360 31.19 29.76 -12.02
N LYS A 361 31.74 30.82 -11.41
CA LYS A 361 33.18 30.90 -11.05
C LYS A 361 33.61 29.71 -10.17
N LYS A 362 32.87 29.46 -9.09
CA LYS A 362 33.14 28.34 -8.16
C LYS A 362 33.06 26.97 -8.83
N TYR A 363 32.16 26.82 -9.81
CA TYR A 363 32.05 25.60 -10.62
C TYR A 363 33.07 25.53 -11.75
N GLY A 364 34.07 26.41 -11.79
CA GLY A 364 35.26 26.30 -12.64
C GLY A 364 35.09 26.83 -14.06
N PHE A 365 34.10 27.71 -14.29
CA PHE A 365 34.02 28.50 -15.52
C PHE A 365 35.21 29.48 -15.56
N VAL A 366 35.83 29.62 -16.73
CA VAL A 366 36.97 30.54 -16.90
C VAL A 366 36.42 31.95 -17.07
N ILE A 367 36.94 32.89 -16.30
CA ILE A 367 36.62 34.31 -16.42
C ILE A 367 37.78 34.99 -17.14
N ARG A 368 37.47 35.74 -18.19
CA ARG A 368 38.42 36.65 -18.83
C ARG A 368 37.85 38.06 -18.80
N GLU A 369 38.66 39.01 -18.34
CA GLU A 369 38.36 40.43 -18.36
C GLU A 369 38.77 41.00 -19.72
N MET A 370 37.95 41.89 -20.30
CA MET A 370 38.38 42.69 -21.45
C MET A 370 38.82 44.07 -20.95
N THR A 371 39.99 44.49 -21.43
CA THR A 371 40.76 45.65 -20.97
C THR A 371 40.10 47.00 -21.24
N GLU A 372 39.09 47.08 -22.10
CA GLU A 372 38.52 48.37 -22.53
C GLU A 372 37.26 48.80 -21.77
N ASN A 373 36.55 47.89 -21.08
CA ASN A 373 35.27 48.24 -20.41
C ASN A 373 34.95 47.44 -19.13
N ARG A 374 35.93 46.71 -18.55
CA ARG A 374 35.74 45.83 -17.37
C ARG A 374 34.57 44.85 -17.50
N VAL A 375 34.26 44.39 -18.72
CA VAL A 375 33.20 43.41 -18.97
C VAL A 375 33.78 42.01 -18.83
N PHE A 376 33.24 41.22 -17.89
CA PHE A 376 33.66 39.84 -17.66
C PHE A 376 32.90 38.86 -18.56
N LYS A 377 33.64 38.08 -19.34
CA LYS A 377 33.11 36.95 -20.12
C LYS A 377 33.34 35.63 -19.37
N TYR A 378 32.29 34.81 -19.29
CA TYR A 378 32.30 33.50 -18.67
C TYR A 378 32.30 32.42 -19.74
N PHE A 379 33.29 31.52 -19.68
CA PHE A 379 33.44 30.42 -20.65
C PHE A 379 33.03 29.07 -20.02
N PRO A 380 32.07 28.34 -20.63
CA PRO A 380 31.56 27.09 -20.10
C PRO A 380 32.55 25.93 -20.23
N LYS A 381 32.81 25.23 -19.12
CA LYS A 381 33.47 23.91 -19.16
C LYS A 381 32.42 22.82 -19.40
N LEU A 382 32.18 22.48 -20.66
CA LEU A 382 31.10 21.57 -21.08
C LEU A 382 31.09 20.22 -20.33
N ASN A 383 32.25 19.61 -20.09
CA ASN A 383 32.35 18.35 -19.34
C ASN A 383 31.76 18.46 -17.92
N LYS A 384 32.01 19.59 -17.25
CA LYS A 384 31.55 19.83 -15.87
C LYS A 384 30.07 20.20 -15.82
N ILE A 385 29.58 20.97 -16.81
CA ILE A 385 28.14 21.26 -16.97
C ILE A 385 27.36 19.96 -17.21
N ASN A 386 27.86 19.10 -18.12
CA ASN A 386 27.23 17.81 -18.42
C ASN A 386 27.22 16.88 -17.19
N GLN A 387 28.26 16.91 -16.34
CA GLN A 387 28.30 16.16 -15.08
C GLN A 387 27.26 16.66 -14.06
N ILE A 388 27.09 17.99 -13.93
CA ILE A 388 26.10 18.61 -13.04
C ILE A 388 24.68 18.32 -13.50
N ILE A 389 24.42 18.40 -14.81
CA ILE A 389 23.12 18.08 -15.40
C ILE A 389 22.75 16.61 -15.15
N LYS A 390 23.72 15.68 -15.28
CA LYS A 390 23.51 14.24 -15.07
C LYS A 390 23.28 13.85 -13.60
N ASN A 391 23.67 14.69 -12.63
CA ASN A 391 23.52 14.38 -11.21
C ASN A 391 22.61 15.40 -10.47
N PRO A 392 21.33 15.05 -10.22
CA PRO A 392 20.37 15.92 -9.55
C PRO A 392 20.76 16.39 -8.14
N LEU A 393 21.75 15.76 -7.49
CA LEU A 393 22.27 16.14 -6.18
C LEU A 393 23.23 17.35 -6.28
N LEU A 394 23.97 17.50 -7.39
CA LEU A 394 24.85 18.66 -7.62
C LEU A 394 24.06 19.96 -7.82
N LEU A 395 22.77 19.86 -8.14
CA LEU A 395 21.85 20.98 -8.24
C LEU A 395 21.40 21.55 -6.88
N GLU A 396 21.66 20.86 -5.76
CA GLU A 396 21.14 21.26 -4.43
C GLU A 396 21.88 22.42 -3.76
N GLY A 397 22.98 22.90 -4.35
CA GLY A 397 23.73 24.07 -3.86
C GLY A 397 23.70 25.28 -4.80
N LEU A 398 22.99 25.23 -5.93
CA LEU A 398 23.01 26.31 -6.92
C LEU A 398 21.96 27.40 -6.62
N PRO A 399 22.27 28.68 -6.91
CA PRO A 399 21.35 29.79 -6.70
C PRO A 399 20.12 29.64 -7.60
N LYS A 400 19.03 30.33 -7.28
CA LYS A 400 17.79 30.26 -8.06
C LYS A 400 17.65 31.50 -8.92
N ILE A 401 16.93 31.38 -10.02
CA ILE A 401 16.37 32.54 -10.71
C ILE A 401 15.35 33.19 -9.77
N GLN A 402 15.58 34.42 -9.37
CA GLN A 402 14.53 35.35 -8.95
C GLN A 402 14.25 36.25 -10.16
N LYS A 403 12.96 36.39 -10.48
CA LYS A 403 12.50 37.34 -11.47
C LYS A 403 12.24 38.65 -10.76
#